data_AF-A0A9J7LEL6-F1
#
_entry.id   AF-A0A9J7LEL6-F1
#
_cell.length_a   1.000
_cell.length_b   1.000
_cell.length_c   1.000
_cell.angle_alpha   90.00
_cell.angle_beta   90.00
_cell.angle_gamma   90.00
#
_symmetry.space_group_name_H-M   'P 1'
#
loop_
_entity.id
_entity.type
_entity.pdbx_description
1 polymer ?
#
loop_
_entity_poly.entity_id
_entity_poly.type
_entity_poly.pdbx_seq_one_letter_code
_entity_poly.pdbx_strand_id
1 'polypeptide(L)'
;MEQFVGKWRQSTMDFEKMKALYAKMGAPEAALDGQKEHWKTSYIEVAENGTHWKYGNDSAPGGDATVTFDMAEKVCNRTGKGGVIKSTFEMKGDTEMVIHNPNGLKLTAKMAGHEMKLTQTLDDVSVDTVYTKSE
;
A
#
# COMPACT_ATOMS: atom_id res chain seq x y z
N MET A 1 14.52 -4.36 -3.44
CA MET A 1 13.96 -3.73 -2.22
C MET A 1 14.55 -2.35 -1.98
N GLU A 2 15.86 -2.15 -2.13
CA GLU A 2 16.50 -0.82 -1.96
C GLU A 2 15.90 0.29 -2.84
N GLN A 3 15.43 -0.02 -4.05
CA GLN A 3 14.78 0.97 -4.93
C GLN A 3 13.53 1.64 -4.32
N PHE A 4 12.89 0.96 -3.36
CA PHE A 4 11.71 1.45 -2.67
C PHE A 4 12.05 2.36 -1.49
N VAL A 5 13.32 2.46 -1.09
CA VAL A 5 13.76 3.23 0.08
C VAL A 5 13.46 4.72 -0.11
N GLY A 6 12.91 5.32 0.93
CA GLY A 6 12.58 6.74 1.00
C GLY A 6 11.14 6.97 1.44
N LYS A 7 10.75 8.24 1.40
CA LYS A 7 9.40 8.68 1.70
C LYS A 7 8.68 9.02 0.41
N TRP A 8 7.45 8.54 0.29
CA TRP A 8 6.63 8.59 -0.91
C TRP A 8 5.29 9.20 -0.53
N ARG A 9 4.87 10.26 -1.22
CA ARG A 9 3.59 10.92 -0.97
C ARG A 9 2.63 10.64 -2.11
N GLN A 10 1.38 10.37 -1.76
CA GLN A 10 0.36 10.11 -2.77
C GLN A 10 0.19 11.36 -3.65
N SER A 11 0.30 11.19 -4.96
CA SER A 11 0.07 12.24 -5.95
C SER A 11 -1.30 12.09 -6.61
N THR A 12 -1.70 10.85 -6.94
CA THR A 12 -2.97 10.58 -7.64
C THR A 12 -3.60 9.27 -7.20
N MET A 13 -4.94 9.22 -7.23
CA MET A 13 -5.76 8.04 -6.96
C MET A 13 -7.19 8.31 -7.45
N ASP A 14 -7.83 7.30 -8.03
CA ASP A 14 -9.26 7.31 -8.30
C ASP A 14 -10.04 6.95 -7.02
N PHE A 15 -10.66 7.95 -6.39
CA PHE A 15 -11.39 7.79 -5.12
C PHE A 15 -12.58 6.85 -5.24
N GLU A 16 -13.35 6.92 -6.33
CA GLU A 16 -14.56 6.10 -6.50
C GLU A 16 -14.18 4.62 -6.69
N LYS A 17 -13.12 4.35 -7.46
CA LYS A 17 -12.60 2.98 -7.59
C LYS A 17 -12.02 2.47 -6.27
N MET A 18 -11.32 3.33 -5.51
CA MET A 18 -10.82 2.96 -4.18
C MET A 18 -11.98 2.64 -3.22
N LYS A 19 -13.01 3.47 -3.19
CA LYS A 19 -14.23 3.24 -2.41
C LYS A 19 -14.88 1.91 -2.79
N ALA A 20 -15.06 1.63 -4.09
CA ALA A 20 -15.61 0.37 -4.57
C ALA A 20 -14.77 -0.84 -4.14
N LEU A 21 -13.44 -0.75 -4.22
CA LEU A 21 -12.53 -1.80 -3.76
C LEU A 21 -12.71 -2.09 -2.25
N TYR A 22 -12.72 -1.06 -1.41
CA TYR A 22 -12.88 -1.24 0.05
C TYR A 22 -14.29 -1.71 0.43
N ALA A 23 -15.33 -1.24 -0.25
CA ALA A 23 -16.69 -1.75 -0.06
C ALA A 23 -16.76 -3.25 -0.37
N LYS A 24 -16.06 -3.71 -1.42
CA LYS A 24 -15.97 -5.13 -1.77
C LYS A 24 -15.20 -5.97 -0.74
N MET A 25 -14.24 -5.37 -0.04
CA MET A 25 -13.59 -5.97 1.13
C MET A 25 -14.47 -5.96 2.40
N GLY A 26 -15.71 -5.48 2.31
CA GLY A 26 -16.67 -5.45 3.42
C GLY A 26 -16.62 -4.18 4.29
N ALA A 27 -15.92 -3.13 3.85
CA ALA A 27 -15.93 -1.86 4.58
C ALA A 27 -17.31 -1.18 4.47
N PRO A 28 -17.90 -0.69 5.57
CA PRO A 28 -19.18 0.02 5.53
C PRO A 28 -19.09 1.30 4.70
N GLU A 29 -20.05 1.52 3.80
CA GLU A 29 -20.01 2.67 2.87
C GLU A 29 -19.90 4.02 3.59
N ALA A 30 -20.66 4.21 4.67
CA ALA A 30 -20.61 5.42 5.50
C ALA A 30 -19.23 5.69 6.11
N ALA A 31 -18.42 4.65 6.33
CA ALA A 31 -17.05 4.80 6.81
C ALA A 31 -16.08 5.23 5.71
N LEU A 32 -16.41 5.01 4.42
CA LEU A 32 -15.58 5.32 3.26
C LEU A 32 -15.76 6.75 2.76
N ASP A 33 -16.97 7.31 2.84
CA ASP A 33 -17.24 8.68 2.39
C ASP A 33 -16.41 9.73 3.16
N GLY A 34 -16.13 9.47 4.44
CA GLY A 34 -15.25 10.30 5.25
C GLY A 34 -13.75 10.16 4.95
N GLN A 35 -13.33 9.21 4.10
CA GLN A 35 -11.90 8.89 3.88
C GLN A 35 -11.25 9.67 2.75
N LYS A 36 -11.99 10.52 2.02
CA LYS A 36 -11.45 11.22 0.85
C LYS A 36 -10.22 12.05 1.17
N GLU A 37 -10.26 12.80 2.26
CA GLU A 37 -9.12 13.63 2.70
C GLU A 37 -8.00 12.79 3.35
N HIS A 38 -8.37 11.70 4.02
CA HIS A 38 -7.42 10.74 4.59
C HIS A 38 -6.55 10.09 3.49
N TRP A 39 -7.16 9.63 2.39
CA TRP A 39 -6.41 9.04 1.30
C TRP A 39 -5.58 10.06 0.51
N LYS A 40 -6.08 11.29 0.29
CA LYS A 40 -5.31 12.34 -0.41
C LYS A 40 -3.97 12.68 0.25
N THR A 41 -3.87 12.54 1.56
CA THR A 41 -2.66 12.87 2.32
C THR A 41 -1.84 11.63 2.69
N SER A 42 -2.12 10.49 2.04
CA SER A 42 -1.43 9.25 2.35
C SER A 42 0.04 9.29 1.93
N TYR A 43 0.87 8.59 2.70
CA TYR A 43 2.29 8.41 2.43
C TYR A 43 2.73 6.98 2.73
N ILE A 44 3.80 6.58 2.07
CA ILE A 44 4.57 5.36 2.35
C ILE A 44 5.97 5.78 2.72
N GLU A 45 6.47 5.31 3.86
CA GLU A 45 7.85 5.51 4.28
C GLU A 45 8.53 4.15 4.36
N VAL A 46 9.64 3.99 3.65
CA VAL A 46 10.39 2.74 3.55
C VAL A 46 11.76 2.96 4.18
N ALA A 47 12.04 2.20 5.24
CA ALA A 47 13.30 2.25 5.98
C ALA A 47 14.50 1.84 5.10
N GLU A 48 15.72 2.18 5.53
CA GLU A 48 16.96 2.05 4.74
C GLU A 48 17.20 0.66 4.14
N ASN A 49 16.77 -0.42 4.80
CA ASN A 49 16.95 -1.78 4.29
C ASN A 49 15.82 -2.26 3.36
N GLY A 50 14.82 -1.41 3.08
CA GLY A 50 13.68 -1.72 2.21
C GLY A 50 12.65 -2.69 2.82
N THR A 51 12.89 -3.27 3.99
CA THR A 51 12.06 -4.36 4.56
C THR A 51 11.02 -3.89 5.57
N HIS A 52 11.05 -2.62 5.97
CA HIS A 52 10.10 -2.03 6.91
C HIS A 52 9.42 -0.86 6.25
N TRP A 53 8.13 -1.00 6.01
CA TRP A 53 7.29 0.02 5.37
C TRP A 53 6.29 0.52 6.39
N LYS A 54 6.08 1.83 6.42
CA LYS A 54 5.05 2.48 7.19
C LYS A 54 4.07 3.14 6.23
N TYR A 55 2.80 2.82 6.37
CA TYR A 55 1.71 3.48 5.67
C TYR A 55 1.02 4.43 6.65
N GLY A 56 0.76 5.66 6.23
CA GLY A 56 0.06 6.63 7.05
C GLY A 56 -0.52 7.75 6.22
N ASN A 57 -1.03 8.76 6.92
CA ASN A 57 -1.52 10.00 6.35
C ASN A 57 -1.19 11.16 7.30
N ASP A 58 -1.16 12.38 6.79
CA ASP A 58 -0.77 13.56 7.60
C ASP A 58 -1.82 13.92 8.68
N SER A 59 -3.06 13.43 8.56
CA SER A 59 -4.14 13.67 9.54
C SER A 59 -4.22 12.66 10.69
N ALA A 60 -3.42 11.59 10.68
CA ALA A 60 -3.33 10.61 11.76
C ALA A 60 -1.85 10.33 12.13
N PRO A 61 -1.24 11.15 13.01
CA PRO A 61 0.16 11.00 13.40
C PRO A 61 0.34 9.70 14.21
N GLY A 62 0.90 8.69 13.54
CA GLY A 62 1.12 7.33 14.07
C GLY A 62 1.30 6.28 12.97
N GLY A 63 0.73 6.53 11.78
CA GLY A 63 0.67 5.55 10.70
C GLY A 63 -0.51 4.60 10.89
N ASP A 64 -1.23 4.30 9.82
CA ASP A 64 -2.41 3.43 9.86
C ASP A 64 -2.02 1.94 9.82
N ALA A 65 -0.82 1.65 9.31
CA ALA A 65 -0.25 0.30 9.30
C ALA A 65 1.28 0.30 9.12
N THR A 66 1.92 -0.77 9.57
CA THR A 66 3.29 -1.13 9.21
C THR A 66 3.30 -2.43 8.42
N VAL A 67 4.29 -2.61 7.54
CA VAL A 67 4.53 -3.85 6.81
C VAL A 67 5.99 -4.24 6.98
N THR A 68 6.23 -5.46 7.47
CA THR A 68 7.57 -6.03 7.57
C THR A 68 7.72 -7.19 6.61
N PHE A 69 8.85 -7.25 5.90
CA PHE A 69 9.16 -8.26 4.89
C PHE A 69 10.26 -9.20 5.38
N ASP A 70 9.98 -10.50 5.34
CA ASP A 70 10.97 -11.56 5.42
C ASP A 70 11.35 -12.01 4.01
N MET A 71 12.56 -11.64 3.59
CA MET A 71 13.08 -11.94 2.25
C MET A 71 13.43 -13.42 2.06
N ALA A 72 13.77 -14.14 3.14
CA ALA A 72 14.12 -15.55 3.08
C ALA A 72 12.87 -16.41 2.94
N GLU A 73 11.84 -16.12 3.72
CA GLU A 73 10.57 -16.85 3.68
C GLU A 73 9.61 -16.35 2.60
N LYS A 74 9.90 -15.20 1.96
CA LYS A 74 9.02 -14.53 0.98
C LYS A 74 7.63 -14.22 1.55
N VAL A 75 7.62 -13.79 2.81
CA VAL A 75 6.43 -13.47 3.58
C VAL A 75 6.48 -12.02 4.03
N CYS A 76 5.34 -11.33 4.03
CA CYS A 76 5.22 -10.03 4.68
C CYS A 76 4.06 -10.00 5.67
N ASN A 77 4.24 -9.27 6.77
CA ASN A 77 3.22 -9.08 7.79
C ASN A 77 2.79 -7.61 7.80
N ARG A 78 1.52 -7.36 7.50
CA ARG A 78 0.90 -6.04 7.70
C ARG A 78 0.27 -5.99 9.08
N THR A 79 0.70 -5.05 9.93
CA THR A 79 0.13 -4.78 11.24
C THR A 79 -0.65 -3.48 11.21
N GLY A 80 -1.90 -3.48 11.65
CA GLY A 80 -2.70 -2.27 11.80
C GLY A 80 -3.83 -2.45 12.81
N LYS A 81 -4.80 -1.54 12.85
CA LYS A 81 -5.94 -1.60 13.80
C LYS A 81 -6.76 -2.90 13.74
N GLY A 82 -6.83 -3.53 12.56
CA GLY A 82 -7.53 -4.80 12.35
C GLY A 82 -6.72 -6.04 12.71
N GLY A 83 -5.53 -5.90 13.32
CA GLY A 83 -4.62 -7.00 13.63
C GLY A 83 -3.53 -7.21 12.57
N VAL A 84 -2.95 -8.41 12.58
CA VAL A 84 -1.85 -8.79 11.68
C VAL A 84 -2.40 -9.62 10.53
N ILE A 85 -2.06 -9.24 9.30
CA ILE A 85 -2.33 -10.03 8.10
C ILE A 85 -1.01 -10.53 7.54
N LYS A 86 -0.83 -11.84 7.53
CA LYS A 86 0.30 -12.52 6.89
C LYS A 86 0.00 -12.72 5.40
N SER A 87 0.89 -12.26 4.54
CA SER A 87 0.78 -12.36 3.07
C SER A 87 2.07 -12.94 2.51
N THR A 88 2.03 -13.45 1.28
CA THR A 88 3.25 -13.82 0.54
C THR A 88 3.59 -12.71 -0.46
N PHE A 89 4.85 -12.60 -0.84
CA PHE A 89 5.25 -11.65 -1.87
C PHE A 89 6.32 -12.22 -2.80
N GLU A 90 6.40 -11.64 -3.99
CA GLU A 90 7.46 -11.91 -4.95
C GLU A 90 8.06 -10.60 -5.47
N MET A 91 9.37 -10.64 -5.73
CA MET A 91 10.09 -9.57 -6.39
C MET A 91 10.28 -9.94 -7.86
N LYS A 92 9.97 -9.01 -8.75
CA LYS A 92 10.26 -9.11 -10.18
C LYS A 92 11.35 -8.12 -10.52
N GLY A 93 12.59 -8.60 -10.48
CA GLY A 93 13.76 -7.73 -10.50
C GLY A 93 13.85 -6.87 -9.24
N ASP A 94 14.35 -5.66 -9.38
CA ASP A 94 14.58 -4.71 -8.28
C ASP A 94 13.50 -3.63 -8.15
N THR A 95 12.63 -3.49 -9.15
CA THR A 95 11.68 -2.38 -9.31
C THR A 95 10.21 -2.76 -9.21
N GLU A 96 9.85 -4.05 -9.23
CA GLU A 96 8.46 -4.49 -9.10
C GLU A 96 8.31 -5.52 -7.99
N MET A 97 7.31 -5.32 -7.13
CA MET A 97 6.94 -6.22 -6.04
C MET A 97 5.46 -6.56 -6.15
N VAL A 98 5.12 -7.83 -5.98
CA VAL A 98 3.73 -8.30 -5.95
C VAL A 98 3.46 -8.96 -4.60
N ILE A 99 2.42 -8.51 -3.91
CA ILE A 99 1.95 -9.06 -2.63
C ILE A 99 0.61 -9.76 -2.85
N HIS A 100 0.50 -10.97 -2.34
CA HIS A 100 -0.70 -11.79 -2.37
C HIS A 100 -1.29 -11.90 -0.97
N ASN A 101 -2.41 -11.22 -0.74
CA ASN A 101 -3.13 -11.26 0.51
C ASN A 101 -4.02 -12.51 0.59
N PRO A 102 -4.14 -13.17 1.75
CA PRO A 102 -5.05 -14.31 1.93
C PRO A 102 -6.52 -14.00 1.63
N ASN A 103 -6.93 -12.73 1.68
CA ASN A 103 -8.29 -12.31 1.39
C ASN A 103 -8.56 -12.09 -0.12
N GLY A 104 -7.63 -12.53 -0.99
CA GLY A 104 -7.75 -12.38 -2.44
C GLY A 104 -7.25 -11.04 -3.01
N LEU A 105 -6.99 -10.04 -2.15
CA LEU A 105 -6.40 -8.77 -2.56
C LEU A 105 -4.96 -8.98 -3.06
N LYS A 106 -4.68 -8.49 -4.27
CA LYS A 106 -3.34 -8.43 -4.84
C LYS A 106 -2.85 -6.98 -4.83
N LEU A 107 -1.64 -6.74 -4.35
CA LEU A 107 -0.97 -5.45 -4.46
C LEU A 107 0.23 -5.58 -5.38
N THR A 108 0.41 -4.65 -6.30
CA THR A 108 1.60 -4.56 -7.16
C THR A 108 2.21 -3.18 -6.99
N ALA A 109 3.39 -3.11 -6.39
CA ALA A 109 4.16 -1.87 -6.28
C ALA A 109 5.24 -1.86 -7.36
N LYS A 110 5.23 -0.84 -8.22
CA LYS A 110 6.16 -0.71 -9.34
C LYS A 110 6.84 0.65 -9.34
N MET A 111 8.17 0.63 -9.41
CA MET A 111 9.02 1.79 -9.47
C MET A 111 9.25 2.26 -10.91
N ALA A 112 9.17 3.57 -11.11
CA ALA A 112 9.55 4.25 -12.35
C ALA A 112 10.22 5.59 -11.99
N GLY A 113 11.54 5.58 -11.81
CA GLY A 113 12.29 6.76 -11.38
C GLY A 113 11.84 7.27 -10.01
N HIS A 114 11.28 8.48 -9.97
CA HIS A 114 10.79 9.12 -8.74
C HIS A 114 9.32 8.82 -8.44
N GLU A 115 8.71 7.88 -9.16
CA GLU A 115 7.34 7.44 -8.92
C GLU A 115 7.27 5.98 -8.50
N MET A 116 6.37 5.70 -7.56
CA MET A 116 5.90 4.36 -7.23
C MET A 116 4.42 4.27 -7.57
N LYS A 117 4.06 3.38 -8.50
CA LYS A 117 2.68 3.02 -8.78
C LYS A 117 2.29 1.81 -7.93
N LEU A 118 1.30 1.96 -7.08
CA LEU A 118 0.69 0.89 -6.30
C LEU A 118 -0.66 0.53 -6.93
N THR A 119 -0.75 -0.64 -7.53
CA THR A 119 -1.99 -1.22 -8.06
C THR A 119 -2.58 -2.18 -7.04
N GLN A 120 -3.84 -1.97 -6.65
CA GLN A 120 -4.62 -2.89 -5.82
C GLN A 120 -5.70 -3.54 -6.67
N THR A 121 -5.75 -4.87 -6.65
CA THR A 121 -6.72 -5.64 -7.44
C THR A 121 -7.44 -6.65 -6.55
N LEU A 122 -8.77 -6.65 -6.62
CA LEU A 122 -9.63 -7.65 -5.99
C LEU A 122 -10.73 -8.05 -6.98
N ASP A 123 -10.66 -9.29 -7.45
CA ASP A 123 -11.46 -9.83 -8.55
C ASP A 123 -11.40 -8.95 -9.81
N ASP A 124 -12.51 -8.29 -10.16
CA ASP A 124 -12.69 -7.40 -11.32
C ASP A 124 -12.39 -5.92 -11.03
N VAL A 125 -12.17 -5.55 -9.76
CA VAL A 125 -11.86 -4.17 -9.37
C VAL A 125 -10.35 -3.98 -9.32
N SER A 126 -9.85 -2.97 -10.03
CA SER A 126 -8.44 -2.57 -9.98
C SER A 126 -8.31 -1.05 -9.81
N VAL A 127 -7.46 -0.65 -8.87
CA VAL A 127 -7.22 0.74 -8.51
C VAL A 127 -5.73 1.02 -8.55
N ASP A 128 -5.37 2.10 -9.23
CA ASP A 128 -4.00 2.60 -9.25
C ASP A 128 -3.89 3.82 -8.33
N THR A 129 -2.88 3.79 -7.47
CA THR A 129 -2.43 4.94 -6.68
C THR A 129 -0.99 5.24 -7.06
N VAL A 130 -0.69 6.49 -7.42
CA VAL A 130 0.68 6.93 -7.70
C VAL A 130 1.21 7.68 -6.48
N TYR A 131 2.43 7.35 -6.10
CA TYR A 131 3.20 8.04 -5.09
C TYR A 131 4.46 8.65 -5.72
N THR A 132 4.76 9.90 -5.37
CA THR A 132 6.02 10.57 -5.76
C THR A 132 6.98 10.60 -4.59
N LYS A 133 8.27 10.42 -4.87
CA LYS A 133 9.32 10.51 -3.85
C LYS A 133 9.37 11.93 -3.29
N SER A 134 9.28 12.09 -1.97
CA SER A 134 9.57 13.37 -1.33
C SER A 134 11.07 13.52 -1.15
N GLU A 135 11.59 14.71 -1.44
CA GLU A 135 12.97 15.12 -1.16
C GLU A 135 13.30 15.07 0.34
#